data_AF-A0A7W6IMB7-F1
#
_entry.id   AF-A0A7W6IMB7-F1
#
_cell.length_a   1.000
_cell.length_b   1.000
_cell.length_c   1.000
_cell.angle_alpha   90.00
_cell.angle_beta   90.00
_cell.angle_gamma   90.00
#
_symmetry.space_group_name_H-M   'P 1'
#
loop_
_entity.id
_entity.type
_entity.pdbx_description
1 polymer ?
#
loop_
_entity_poly.entity_id
_entity_poly.type
_entity_poly.pdbx_seq_one_letter_code
_entity_poly.pdbx_strand_id
1 'polypeptide(L)'
;MGASYPTRIILAFRSGGVCAMPKCGKHLTYDSPSGDDTYVGEAAHIKGEKPKAARYEAAMTDEGRDHVDNLLYLCTDHHTIIDKVPADWPTEKTRRDQNQA
;
A
#
# COMPACT_ATOMS: atom_id res chain seq x y z
N MET A 1 10.15 8.08 -5.89
CA MET A 1 9.26 7.68 -6.98
C MET A 1 8.28 6.67 -6.41
N GLY A 2 6.98 6.88 -6.62
CA GLY A 2 5.96 5.94 -6.17
C GLY A 2 5.75 4.79 -7.16
N ALA A 3 4.98 3.80 -6.74
CA ALA A 3 4.64 2.64 -7.57
C ALA A 3 4.13 3.03 -8.97
N SER A 4 4.60 2.30 -9.99
CA SER A 4 4.18 2.51 -11.38
C SER A 4 2.67 2.32 -11.57
N TYR A 5 2.10 2.89 -12.64
CA TYR A 5 0.68 2.70 -12.95
C TYR A 5 0.27 1.22 -13.10
N PRO A 6 1.01 0.38 -13.86
CA PRO A 6 0.76 -1.07 -13.88
C PRO A 6 0.82 -1.73 -12.49
N THR A 7 1.79 -1.34 -11.65
CA THR A 7 1.91 -1.86 -10.28
C THR A 7 0.66 -1.54 -9.46
N ARG A 8 0.15 -0.31 -9.55
CA ARG A 8 -1.07 0.11 -8.84
C ARG A 8 -2.30 -0.65 -9.30
N ILE A 9 -2.41 -0.95 -10.60
CA ILE A 9 -3.47 -1.83 -11.13
C ILE A 9 -3.38 -3.21 -10.48
N ILE A 10 -2.22 -3.86 -10.49
CA ILE A 10 -2.06 -5.20 -9.91
C ILE A 10 -2.43 -5.20 -8.42
N LEU A 11 -2.00 -4.17 -7.67
CA LEU A 11 -2.35 -4.02 -6.25
C LEU A 11 -3.86 -3.88 -6.04
N ALA A 12 -4.54 -3.06 -6.83
CA ALA A 12 -5.99 -2.90 -6.76
C ALA A 12 -6.71 -4.21 -7.09
N PHE A 13 -6.29 -4.94 -8.13
CA PHE A 13 -6.91 -6.23 -8.48
C PHE A 13 -6.67 -7.32 -7.43
N ARG A 14 -5.45 -7.43 -6.89
CA ARG A 14 -5.13 -8.41 -5.84
C ARG A 14 -5.92 -8.20 -4.55
N SER A 15 -6.29 -6.95 -4.26
CA SER A 15 -7.06 -6.57 -3.07
C SER A 15 -8.57 -6.46 -3.31
N GLY A 16 -9.05 -6.79 -4.52
CA GLY A 16 -10.46 -6.64 -4.88
C GLY A 16 -10.95 -5.18 -4.88
N GLY A 17 -10.04 -4.21 -5.03
CA GLY A 17 -10.34 -2.78 -4.93
C GLY A 17 -10.66 -2.31 -3.52
N VAL A 18 -10.35 -3.12 -2.50
CA VAL A 18 -10.60 -2.86 -1.09
C VAL A 18 -9.28 -2.59 -0.38
N CYS A 19 -9.29 -1.77 0.68
CA CYS A 19 -8.14 -1.59 1.54
C CYS A 19 -7.67 -2.94 2.10
N ALA A 20 -6.40 -3.27 1.86
CA ALA A 20 -5.78 -4.52 2.32
C ALA A 20 -5.55 -4.58 3.84
N MET A 21 -5.87 -3.51 4.58
CA MET A 21 -5.79 -3.53 6.03
C MET A 21 -6.88 -4.44 6.63
N PRO A 22 -6.54 -5.39 7.53
CA PRO A 22 -7.53 -6.24 8.18
C PRO A 22 -8.62 -5.42 8.84
N LYS A 23 -9.88 -5.84 8.62
CA LYS A 23 -11.10 -5.21 9.17
C LYS A 23 -11.41 -3.80 8.66
N CYS A 24 -10.66 -3.26 7.69
CA CYS A 24 -11.01 -1.97 7.09
C CYS A 24 -12.22 -2.08 6.16
N GLY A 25 -12.18 -2.97 5.17
CA GLY A 25 -13.30 -3.22 4.25
C GLY A 25 -13.69 -2.05 3.34
N LYS A 26 -12.93 -0.95 3.32
CA LYS A 26 -13.23 0.23 2.52
C LYS A 26 -12.90 0.00 1.05
N HIS A 27 -13.87 0.18 0.16
CA HIS A 27 -13.62 0.29 -1.28
C HIS A 27 -12.81 1.55 -1.59
N LEU A 28 -11.78 1.41 -2.43
CA LEU A 28 -10.87 2.48 -2.79
C LEU A 28 -11.16 3.06 -4.17
N THR A 29 -12.43 3.03 -4.55
CA THR A 29 -13.02 3.79 -5.65
C THR A 29 -13.96 4.86 -5.08
N TYR A 30 -14.13 5.93 -5.83
CA TYR A 30 -15.06 7.00 -5.55
C TYR A 30 -15.97 7.19 -6.76
N ASP A 31 -17.26 6.99 -6.53
CA ASP A 31 -18.29 7.14 -7.55
C ASP A 31 -18.75 8.60 -7.55
N SER A 32 -18.43 9.32 -8.61
CA SER A 32 -18.63 10.76 -8.65
C SER A 32 -20.09 11.09 -8.99
N PRO A 33 -20.79 11.94 -8.22
CA PRO A 33 -22.19 12.26 -8.50
C PRO A 33 -22.38 13.15 -9.73
N SER A 34 -21.33 13.82 -10.21
CA SER A 34 -21.41 14.85 -11.25
C SER A 34 -20.23 14.87 -12.22
N GLY A 35 -19.30 13.92 -12.12
CA GLY A 35 -18.10 13.85 -12.95
C GLY A 35 -17.66 12.42 -13.16
N ASP A 36 -16.38 12.23 -13.46
CA ASP A 36 -15.80 10.90 -13.67
C ASP A 36 -15.45 10.22 -12.35
N ASP A 37 -15.67 8.90 -12.30
CA ASP A 37 -15.22 8.06 -11.20
C ASP A 37 -13.70 8.05 -11.09
N THR A 38 -13.21 7.82 -9.88
CA THR A 38 -11.76 7.75 -9.64
C THR A 38 -11.40 6.72 -8.59
N TYR A 39 -10.13 6.36 -8.53
CA TYR A 39 -9.60 5.57 -7.42
C TYR A 39 -9.02 6.50 -6.35
N VAL A 40 -9.18 6.10 -5.09
CA VAL A 40 -8.64 6.80 -3.91
C VAL A 40 -7.59 5.96 -3.17
N GLY A 41 -7.20 4.83 -3.75
CA GLY A 41 -6.23 3.91 -3.15
C GLY A 41 -4.76 4.29 -3.41
N GLU A 42 -3.94 4.02 -2.40
CA GLU A 42 -2.51 4.33 -2.37
C GLU A 42 -1.69 3.05 -2.30
N ALA A 43 -0.52 3.07 -2.96
CA ALA A 43 0.47 1.99 -2.88
C ALA A 43 1.43 2.33 -1.75
N ALA A 44 1.39 1.56 -0.67
CA ALA A 44 2.17 1.79 0.52
C ALA A 44 3.31 0.78 0.66
N HIS A 45 4.52 1.26 0.97
CA HIS A 45 5.70 0.41 1.07
C HIS A 45 5.73 -0.40 2.38
N ILE A 46 5.89 -1.71 2.23
CA ILE A 46 6.18 -2.62 3.34
C ILE A 46 7.58 -2.31 3.89
N LYS A 47 8.59 -2.25 3.04
CA LYS A 47 9.92 -1.71 3.38
C LYS A 47 10.08 -0.36 2.68
N GLY A 48 10.26 0.71 3.45
CA GLY A 48 10.22 2.08 2.97
C GLY A 48 11.18 2.39 1.82
N GLU A 49 10.78 3.37 1.01
CA GLU A 49 11.45 3.72 -0.26
C GLU A 49 12.86 4.31 -0.07
N LYS A 50 13.09 5.08 0.99
CA LYS A 50 14.30 5.89 1.15
C LYS A 50 14.89 5.82 2.56
N PRO A 51 16.18 6.16 2.75
CA PRO A 51 16.76 6.26 4.08
C PRO A 51 15.88 7.10 5.02
N LYS A 52 15.70 6.61 6.26
CA LYS A 52 14.81 7.17 7.30
C LYS A 52 13.30 6.96 7.09
N ALA A 53 12.87 6.33 5.99
CA ALA A 53 11.48 5.88 5.85
C ALA A 53 11.18 4.70 6.78
N ALA A 54 9.90 4.45 7.03
CA ALA A 54 9.43 3.33 7.84
C ALA A 54 9.99 2.00 7.31
N ARG A 55 10.64 1.23 8.20
CA ARG A 55 11.19 -0.10 7.87
C ARG A 55 12.17 -0.11 6.69
N TYR A 56 12.89 1.00 6.46
CA TYR A 56 13.87 1.07 5.39
C TYR A 56 14.97 0.02 5.57
N GLU A 57 15.23 -0.75 4.51
CA GLU A 57 16.32 -1.72 4.46
C GLU A 57 17.35 -1.32 3.41
N ALA A 58 18.59 -1.06 3.83
CA ALA A 58 19.65 -0.56 2.95
C ALA A 58 20.10 -1.58 1.89
N ALA A 59 19.97 -2.88 2.18
CA ALA A 59 20.37 -3.96 1.28
C ALA A 59 19.35 -4.24 0.16
N MET A 60 18.16 -3.62 0.22
CA MET A 60 17.11 -3.82 -0.78
C MET A 60 17.39 -3.01 -2.04
N THR A 61 17.27 -3.65 -3.21
CA THR A 61 17.40 -2.97 -4.51
C THR A 61 16.19 -2.07 -4.79
N ASP A 62 16.39 -1.07 -5.64
CA ASP A 62 15.32 -0.13 -5.99
C ASP A 62 14.17 -0.84 -6.75
N GLU A 63 14.48 -1.81 -7.60
CA GLU A 63 13.45 -2.64 -8.25
C GLU A 63 12.64 -3.42 -7.22
N GLY A 64 13.29 -3.94 -6.18
CA GLY A 64 12.63 -4.64 -5.10
C GLY A 64 11.73 -3.71 -4.29
N ARG A 65 12.13 -2.45 -4.07
CA ARG A 65 11.35 -1.47 -3.30
C ARG A 65 10.00 -1.19 -3.94
N ASP A 66 9.97 -0.99 -5.25
CA ASP A 66 8.76 -0.68 -6.00
C ASP A 66 8.05 -1.91 -6.59
N HIS A 67 8.56 -3.11 -6.29
CA HIS A 67 7.92 -4.36 -6.68
C HIS A 67 6.60 -4.55 -5.95
N VAL A 68 5.62 -5.15 -6.62
CA VAL A 68 4.28 -5.42 -6.08
C VAL A 68 4.32 -6.21 -4.75
N ASP A 69 5.33 -7.06 -4.56
CA ASP A 69 5.50 -7.87 -3.33
C ASP A 69 6.05 -7.07 -2.14
N ASN A 70 6.43 -5.81 -2.34
CA ASN A 70 6.81 -4.88 -1.28
C ASN A 70 5.77 -3.77 -1.09
N LEU A 71 4.60 -3.88 -1.71
CA LEU A 71 3.57 -2.85 -1.69
C LEU A 71 2.23 -3.39 -1.20
N LEU A 72 1.46 -2.54 -0.53
CA LEU A 72 0.09 -2.76 -0.09
C LEU A 72 -0.85 -1.76 -0.76
N TYR A 73 -2.09 -2.19 -1.04
CA TYR A 73 -3.15 -1.29 -1.48
C TYR A 73 -3.95 -0.80 -0.27
N LEU A 74 -3.78 0.47 0.13
CA LEU A 74 -4.36 1.00 1.36
C LEU A 74 -5.15 2.29 1.11
N CYS A 75 -6.13 2.55 1.98
CA CYS A 75 -6.67 3.90 2.11
C CYS A 75 -5.64 4.83 2.74
N THR A 76 -5.80 6.13 2.53
CA THR A 76 -4.90 7.18 3.05
C THR A 76 -4.70 7.09 4.57
N ASP A 77 -5.75 6.75 5.34
CA ASP A 77 -5.66 6.63 6.80
C ASP A 77 -4.70 5.51 7.21
N HIS A 78 -4.91 4.31 6.67
CA HIS A 78 -4.09 3.15 7.00
C HIS A 78 -2.67 3.27 6.45
N HIS A 79 -2.50 3.85 5.27
CA HIS A 79 -1.18 4.19 4.76
C HIS A 79 -0.42 5.09 5.74
N THR A 80 -1.07 6.17 6.21
CA THR A 80 -0.49 7.08 7.20
C THR A 80 -0.12 6.36 8.50
N ILE A 81 -1.00 5.50 9.02
CA ILE A 81 -0.77 4.75 10.26
C ILE A 81 0.46 3.85 10.15
N ILE A 82 0.57 3.05 9.08
CA ILE A 82 1.70 2.12 8.94
C ILE A 82 3.04 2.84 8.77
N ASP A 83 3.04 4.04 8.18
CA ASP A 83 4.25 4.83 7.98
C ASP A 83 4.67 5.59 9.24
N LYS A 84 3.71 6.11 10.00
CA LYS A 84 3.97 6.91 11.19
C LYS A 84 4.23 6.07 12.44
N VAL A 85 3.73 4.83 12.50
CA VAL A 85 3.86 3.95 13.66
C VAL A 85 4.53 2.62 13.28
N PRO A 86 5.79 2.63 12.79
CA PRO A 86 6.46 1.42 12.34
C PRO A 86 6.70 0.39 13.45
N ALA A 87 6.68 0.79 14.72
CA ALA A 87 6.77 -0.11 15.86
C ALA A 87 5.56 -1.06 15.96
N ASP A 88 4.36 -0.58 15.64
CA ASP A 88 3.13 -1.39 15.65
C ASP A 88 2.94 -2.20 14.37
N TRP A 89 3.69 -1.83 13.33
CA TRP A 89 3.63 -2.38 11.98
C TRP A 89 5.03 -2.81 11.51
N PRO A 90 5.66 -3.81 12.15
CA PRO A 90 6.93 -4.36 11.69
C PRO A 90 6.75 -5.08 10.35
N THR A 91 7.83 -5.19 9.56
CA THR A 91 7.83 -5.76 8.21
C THR A 91 7.09 -7.09 8.10
N GLU A 92 7.28 -8.01 9.04
CA GLU A 92 6.63 -9.33 9.01
C GLU A 92 5.11 -9.23 9.16
N LYS A 93 4.62 -8.39 10.08
CA LYS A 93 3.18 -8.16 10.27
C LYS A 93 2.58 -7.53 9.01
N THR A 94 3.21 -6.48 8.50
CA THR A 94 2.77 -5.78 7.28
C THR A 94 2.75 -6.70 6.05
N ARG A 95 3.67 -7.68 5.94
CA ARG A 95 3.66 -8.71 4.89
C ARG A 95 2.54 -9.73 5.06
N ARG A 96 2.25 -10.15 6.29
CA ARG A 96 1.16 -11.10 6.56
C ARG A 96 -0.19 -10.52 6.14
N ASP A 97 -0.36 -9.22 6.36
CA ASP A 97 -1.60 -8.51 6.08
C ASP A 97 -1.76 -8.18 4.58
N GLN A 98 -0.69 -8.30 3.78
CA GLN A 98 -0.73 -8.20 2.30
C GLN A 98 -1.64 -9.24 1.63
N ASN A 99 -1.85 -10.40 2.29
CA ASN A 99 -2.53 -11.56 1.71
C ASN A 99 -3.92 -11.82 2.31
N GLN A 100 -4.48 -10.88 3.06
CA GLN A 100 -5.79 -11.03 3.72
C GLN A 100 -6.89 -10.12 3.13
N ALA A 101 -6.64 -9.57 1.95
CA ALA A 101 -7.61 -8.80 1.17
C ALA A 101 -8.47 -9.71 0.28
#